data_AF-A0A7L4TNS1-F1
#
_entry.id   AF-A0A7L4TNS1-F1
#
_cell.length_a   1.000
_cell.length_b   1.000
_cell.length_c   1.000
_cell.angle_alpha   90.00
_cell.angle_beta   90.00
_cell.angle_gamma   90.00
#
_symmetry.space_group_name_H-M   'P 1'
#
loop_
_entity.id
_entity.type
_entity.pdbx_description
1 polymer ?
#
loop_
_entity_poly.entity_id
_entity_poly.type
_entity_poly.pdbx_seq_one_letter_code
_entity_poly.pdbx_strand_id
1 'polypeptide(L)'
;MTPLETIQHLLTQDKLEDALKLLILESPKFSSGFHIQTMQLHGRLSKDNNDKVSNVSDPLERDRIRYATLGLTQTLMGFPTVSGQVVATSADHLLNNKCYPFIDRIQFREFLKRQIHGNGAKMIFINGPSKSGMSYLENYLIHLSTLNSLFSVVRINAAVDLNGPEPFKGVSLAKLLGIELGLDLNLDTDELDQFKFTRFAIKLKEKLLANDTIPLIFIHDFHHLQATPDIAKFILKLADVFRQDFPKVIFLIAGMDYEKLPNWESSLRMHCSVYHIETIDRVNVEVCLDGIFDYYQPKILALGDSSITKTEYVNGMISRLIPDENNINLASVGYMISDHLMQLNN
;
A
#
# COMPACT_ATOMS: atom_id res chain seq x y z
N MET A 1 -34.66 -12.04 -3.41
CA MET A 1 -33.20 -11.94 -3.49
C MET A 1 -32.75 -12.70 -4.72
N THR A 2 -32.08 -12.05 -5.65
CA THR A 2 -31.55 -12.69 -6.87
C THR A 2 -30.37 -13.62 -6.51
N PRO A 3 -29.99 -14.57 -7.39
CA PRO A 3 -28.80 -15.39 -7.16
C PRO A 3 -27.53 -14.55 -6.90
N LEU A 4 -27.36 -13.44 -7.60
CA LEU A 4 -26.22 -12.53 -7.45
C LEU A 4 -26.27 -11.75 -6.12
N GLU A 5 -27.44 -11.28 -5.68
CA GLU A 5 -27.62 -10.68 -4.34
C GLU A 5 -27.36 -11.70 -3.22
N THR A 6 -27.68 -12.97 -3.47
CA THR A 6 -27.43 -14.07 -2.53
C THR A 6 -25.93 -14.35 -2.39
N ILE A 7 -25.17 -14.29 -3.48
CA ILE A 7 -23.70 -14.40 -3.44
C ILE A 7 -23.09 -13.28 -2.58
N GLN A 8 -23.53 -12.03 -2.76
CA GLN A 8 -23.05 -10.91 -1.93
C GLN A 8 -23.36 -11.10 -0.44
N HIS A 9 -24.57 -11.58 -0.11
CA HIS A 9 -24.95 -11.89 1.26
C HIS A 9 -24.11 -13.03 1.88
N LEU A 10 -23.77 -14.06 1.09
CA LEU A 10 -22.90 -15.14 1.55
C LEU A 10 -21.47 -14.64 1.82
N LEU A 11 -20.95 -13.74 0.98
CA LEU A 11 -19.63 -13.14 1.16
C LEU A 11 -19.54 -12.26 2.41
N THR A 12 -20.62 -11.60 2.85
CA THR A 12 -20.62 -10.83 4.10
C THR A 12 -20.71 -11.71 5.35
N GLN A 13 -21.25 -12.93 5.21
CA GLN A 13 -21.30 -13.95 6.27
C GLN A 13 -20.07 -14.87 6.31
N ASP A 14 -19.01 -14.54 5.56
CA ASP A 14 -17.80 -15.38 5.42
C ASP A 14 -18.07 -16.82 4.94
N LYS A 15 -19.13 -17.00 4.14
CA LYS A 15 -19.48 -18.26 3.49
C LYS A 15 -18.93 -18.32 2.06
N LEU A 16 -17.61 -18.20 1.94
CA LEU A 16 -16.92 -18.06 0.66
C LEU A 16 -17.12 -19.27 -0.28
N GLU A 17 -17.09 -20.49 0.28
CA GLU A 17 -17.28 -21.72 -0.50
C GLU A 17 -18.69 -21.79 -1.10
N ASP A 18 -19.71 -21.43 -0.33
CA ASP A 18 -21.10 -21.39 -0.79
C ASP A 18 -21.32 -20.28 -1.82
N ALA A 19 -20.69 -19.12 -1.62
CA ALA A 19 -20.70 -18.01 -2.56
C ALA A 19 -20.08 -18.42 -3.92
N LEU A 20 -18.95 -19.12 -3.91
CA LEU A 20 -18.29 -19.62 -5.12
C LEU A 20 -19.09 -20.71 -5.82
N LYS A 21 -19.66 -21.67 -5.08
CA LYS A 21 -20.54 -22.70 -5.67
C LYS A 21 -21.71 -22.05 -6.40
N LEU A 22 -22.33 -21.04 -5.79
CA LEU A 22 -23.43 -20.31 -6.41
C LEU A 22 -22.97 -19.49 -7.62
N LEU A 23 -21.79 -18.86 -7.56
CA LEU A 23 -21.22 -18.13 -8.70
C LEU A 23 -20.86 -19.06 -9.87
N ILE A 24 -20.36 -20.28 -9.60
CA ILE A 24 -20.10 -21.31 -10.63
C ILE A 24 -21.39 -21.68 -11.35
N LEU A 25 -22.51 -21.81 -10.63
CA LEU A 25 -23.80 -22.14 -11.23
C LEU A 25 -24.36 -21.02 -12.12
N GLU A 26 -24.07 -19.76 -11.77
CA GLU A 26 -24.54 -18.61 -12.54
C GLU A 26 -23.61 -18.25 -13.72
N SER A 27 -22.30 -18.47 -13.59
CA SER A 27 -21.28 -18.07 -14.57
C SER A 27 -21.44 -18.58 -16.03
N PRO A 28 -21.97 -19.79 -16.32
CA PRO A 28 -22.18 -20.27 -17.69
C PRO A 28 -23.22 -19.47 -18.46
N LYS A 29 -24.11 -18.75 -17.75
CA LYS A 29 -25.17 -17.95 -18.36
C LYS A 29 -24.64 -16.66 -19.00
N PHE A 30 -23.38 -16.32 -18.77
CA PHE A 30 -22.78 -15.05 -19.18
C PHE A 30 -21.66 -15.22 -20.22
N SER A 31 -20.63 -16.02 -19.92
CA SER A 31 -19.61 -16.41 -20.91
C SER A 31 -18.74 -17.58 -20.44
N SER A 32 -18.11 -18.28 -21.39
CA SER A 32 -17.15 -19.35 -21.11
C SER A 32 -15.92 -18.87 -20.35
N GLY A 33 -15.43 -17.66 -20.62
CA GLY A 33 -14.30 -17.05 -19.91
C GLY A 33 -14.59 -16.80 -18.42
N PHE A 34 -15.80 -16.34 -18.11
CA PHE A 34 -16.25 -16.11 -16.74
C PHE A 34 -16.33 -17.41 -15.93
N HIS A 35 -16.83 -18.47 -16.58
CA HIS A 35 -16.93 -19.79 -15.97
C HIS A 35 -15.54 -20.37 -15.64
N ILE A 36 -14.56 -20.20 -16.54
CA ILE A 36 -13.19 -20.66 -16.31
C ILE A 36 -12.54 -19.93 -15.11
N GLN A 37 -12.67 -18.61 -15.03
CA GLN A 37 -12.12 -17.82 -13.92
C GLN A 37 -12.74 -18.23 -12.57
N THR A 38 -14.06 -18.41 -12.54
CA THR A 38 -14.76 -18.84 -11.32
C THR A 38 -14.32 -20.24 -10.88
N MET A 39 -14.16 -21.17 -11.82
CA MET A 39 -13.65 -22.53 -11.56
C MET A 39 -12.21 -22.52 -11.05
N GLN A 40 -11.35 -21.61 -11.54
CA GLN A 40 -9.99 -21.43 -11.04
C GLN A 40 -9.96 -20.95 -9.59
N LEU A 41 -10.81 -19.97 -9.22
CA LEU A 41 -10.93 -19.49 -7.84
C LEU A 41 -11.40 -20.60 -6.89
N HIS A 42 -12.40 -21.37 -7.30
CA HIS A 42 -12.86 -22.53 -6.53
C HIS A 42 -11.78 -23.61 -6.43
N GLY A 43 -11.00 -23.83 -7.49
CA GLY A 43 -9.86 -24.75 -7.49
C GLY A 43 -8.76 -24.33 -6.53
N ARG A 44 -8.47 -23.02 -6.40
CA ARG A 44 -7.54 -22.48 -5.40
C ARG A 44 -8.05 -22.71 -3.98
N LEU A 45 -9.33 -22.40 -3.73
CA LEU A 45 -9.97 -22.65 -2.44
C LEU A 45 -10.00 -24.15 -2.06
N SER A 46 -10.19 -25.03 -3.05
CA SER A 46 -10.33 -26.48 -2.82
C SER A 46 -8.97 -27.20 -2.69
N LYS A 47 -7.91 -26.70 -3.32
CA LYS A 47 -6.55 -27.25 -3.17
C LYS A 47 -6.06 -27.12 -1.73
N ASP A 48 -6.45 -26.05 -1.04
CA ASP A 48 -6.15 -25.84 0.38
C ASP A 48 -6.90 -26.77 1.34
N ASN A 49 -7.93 -27.51 0.86
CA ASN A 49 -8.68 -28.47 1.67
C ASN A 49 -8.24 -29.93 1.46
N ASN A 50 -7.45 -30.24 0.43
CA ASN A 50 -7.00 -31.61 0.14
C ASN A 50 -5.71 -32.00 0.89
N ASP A 51 -4.97 -31.03 1.43
CA ASP A 51 -4.02 -31.28 2.50
C ASP A 51 -4.81 -31.42 3.80
N LYS A 52 -4.91 -32.66 4.31
CA LYS A 52 -5.73 -33.05 5.46
C LYS A 52 -5.27 -32.47 6.81
N VAL A 53 -4.89 -31.20 6.84
CA VAL A 53 -4.68 -30.40 8.05
C VAL A 53 -5.33 -29.04 7.80
N SER A 54 -6.63 -28.98 8.13
CA SER A 54 -7.41 -27.79 8.50
C SER A 54 -7.40 -26.56 7.58
N ASN A 55 -8.61 -26.11 7.21
CA ASN A 55 -9.01 -24.71 7.01
C ASN A 55 -7.98 -23.80 6.35
N VAL A 56 -8.14 -23.46 5.06
CA VAL A 56 -7.44 -22.36 4.34
C VAL A 56 -6.39 -21.67 5.21
N SER A 57 -5.20 -22.27 5.31
CA SER A 57 -4.23 -21.92 6.36
C SER A 57 -3.58 -20.56 6.13
N ASP A 58 -3.85 -19.94 4.99
CA ASP A 58 -3.45 -18.57 4.66
C ASP A 58 -4.68 -17.64 4.56
N PRO A 59 -4.95 -16.85 5.61
CA PRO A 59 -5.99 -15.82 5.61
C PRO A 59 -5.90 -14.85 4.42
N LEU A 60 -4.70 -14.60 3.89
CA LEU A 60 -4.48 -13.68 2.77
C LEU A 60 -5.00 -14.26 1.45
N GLU A 61 -4.76 -15.55 1.22
CA GLU A 61 -5.26 -16.25 0.03
C GLU A 61 -6.79 -16.36 0.07
N ARG A 62 -7.36 -16.62 1.25
CA ARG A 62 -8.82 -16.59 1.45
C ARG A 62 -9.43 -15.25 1.09
N ASP A 63 -8.83 -14.16 1.56
CA ASP A 63 -9.28 -12.80 1.27
C ASP A 63 -9.13 -12.47 -0.23
N ARG A 64 -8.02 -12.86 -0.86
CA ARG A 64 -7.83 -12.71 -2.32
C ARG A 64 -8.95 -13.39 -3.10
N ILE A 65 -9.28 -14.63 -2.74
CA ILE A 65 -10.35 -15.39 -3.39
C ILE A 65 -11.71 -14.72 -3.13
N ARG A 66 -11.97 -14.24 -1.91
CA ARG A 66 -13.19 -13.52 -1.55
C ARG A 66 -13.40 -12.26 -2.37
N TYR A 67 -12.36 -11.44 -2.53
CA TYR A 67 -12.45 -10.20 -3.31
C TYR A 67 -12.58 -10.46 -4.81
N ALA A 68 -11.87 -11.45 -5.34
CA ALA A 68 -12.04 -11.87 -6.73
C ALA A 68 -13.47 -12.37 -7.00
N THR A 69 -14.05 -13.14 -6.07
CA THR A 69 -15.44 -13.62 -6.14
C THR A 69 -16.44 -12.45 -6.12
N LEU A 70 -16.19 -11.44 -5.26
CA LEU A 70 -17.01 -10.23 -5.20
C LEU A 70 -16.96 -9.44 -6.52
N GLY A 71 -15.77 -9.24 -7.10
CA GLY A 71 -15.60 -8.51 -8.36
C GLY A 71 -16.26 -9.18 -9.55
N LEU A 72 -16.15 -10.51 -9.64
CA LEU A 72 -16.86 -11.30 -10.64
C LEU A 72 -18.38 -11.14 -10.49
N THR A 73 -18.90 -11.25 -9.27
CA THR A 73 -20.34 -11.10 -8.99
C THR A 73 -20.87 -9.72 -9.40
N GLN A 74 -20.13 -8.65 -9.12
CA GLN A 74 -20.50 -7.29 -9.49
C GLN A 74 -20.55 -7.09 -11.01
N THR A 75 -19.60 -7.68 -11.74
CA THR A 75 -19.57 -7.63 -13.21
C THR A 75 -20.79 -8.34 -13.81
N LEU A 76 -21.23 -9.47 -13.23
CA LEU A 76 -22.44 -10.18 -13.67
C LEU A 76 -23.73 -9.40 -13.42
N MET A 77 -23.75 -8.52 -12.41
CA MET A 77 -24.89 -7.64 -12.11
C MET A 77 -24.99 -6.44 -13.06
N GLY A 78 -24.12 -6.34 -14.07
CA GLY A 78 -24.10 -5.21 -15.01
C GLY A 78 -23.56 -3.91 -14.40
N PHE A 79 -22.94 -3.98 -13.22
CA PHE A 79 -22.05 -2.91 -12.80
C PHE A 79 -20.83 -2.94 -13.75
N PRO A 80 -20.38 -1.78 -14.27
CA PRO A 80 -19.14 -1.72 -15.06
C PRO A 80 -18.05 -2.47 -14.30
N THR A 81 -17.12 -3.17 -14.95
CA THR A 81 -16.06 -3.93 -14.29
C THR A 81 -15.33 -3.02 -13.29
N VAL A 82 -15.74 -3.04 -12.02
CA VAL A 82 -15.30 -2.05 -11.05
C VAL A 82 -14.03 -2.59 -10.41
N SER A 83 -12.95 -2.68 -11.20
CA SER A 83 -11.62 -2.89 -10.62
C SER A 83 -11.38 -1.86 -9.50
N GLY A 84 -11.90 -0.64 -9.62
CA GLY A 84 -11.84 0.39 -8.58
C GLY A 84 -12.64 0.16 -7.27
N GLN A 85 -13.84 -0.45 -7.28
CA GLN A 85 -14.67 -0.62 -6.05
C GLN A 85 -14.25 -1.86 -5.25
N VAL A 86 -13.82 -2.92 -5.94
CA VAL A 86 -13.25 -4.10 -5.30
C VAL A 86 -11.95 -3.73 -4.59
N VAL A 87 -11.07 -3.00 -5.29
CA VAL A 87 -9.85 -2.36 -4.75
C VAL A 87 -10.18 -1.50 -3.52
N ALA A 88 -11.16 -0.61 -3.61
CA ALA A 88 -11.62 0.23 -2.50
C ALA A 88 -12.07 -0.55 -1.26
N THR A 89 -12.88 -1.60 -1.43
CA THR A 89 -13.39 -2.41 -0.32
C THR A 89 -12.29 -3.25 0.33
N SER A 90 -11.34 -3.77 -0.46
CA SER A 90 -10.15 -4.45 0.07
C SER A 90 -9.23 -3.49 0.82
N ALA A 91 -9.04 -2.27 0.28
CA ALA A 91 -8.25 -1.22 0.93
C ALA A 91 -8.79 -0.90 2.32
N ASP A 92 -10.12 -0.80 2.44
CA ASP A 92 -10.80 -0.50 3.69
C ASP A 92 -10.55 -1.56 4.76
N HIS A 93 -10.60 -2.83 4.39
CA HIS A 93 -10.37 -3.90 5.35
C HIS A 93 -8.90 -3.99 5.78
N LEU A 94 -7.96 -3.78 4.85
CA LEU A 94 -6.52 -3.88 5.12
C LEU A 94 -6.00 -2.69 5.92
N LEU A 95 -6.41 -1.47 5.57
CA LEU A 95 -6.02 -0.26 6.29
C LEU A 95 -6.60 -0.22 7.71
N ASN A 96 -7.77 -0.84 7.94
CA ASN A 96 -8.41 -0.90 9.25
C ASN A 96 -8.05 -2.14 10.07
N ASN A 97 -7.28 -3.08 9.52
CA ASN A 97 -6.91 -4.28 10.25
C ASN A 97 -5.90 -3.94 11.36
N LYS A 98 -6.34 -4.10 12.61
CA LYS A 98 -5.53 -3.88 13.83
C LYS A 98 -4.47 -4.95 14.07
N CYS A 99 -4.54 -6.06 13.36
CA CYS A 99 -3.53 -7.12 13.39
C CYS A 99 -2.22 -6.67 12.71
N TYR A 100 -2.25 -5.52 12.01
CA TYR A 100 -1.06 -4.88 11.48
C TYR A 100 -0.58 -3.78 12.42
N PRO A 101 0.61 -3.95 13.00
CA PRO A 101 1.19 -3.03 13.96
C PRO A 101 1.72 -1.80 13.25
N PHE A 102 0.82 -0.83 13.19
CA PHE A 102 1.08 0.50 12.68
C PHE A 102 0.56 1.46 13.73
N ILE A 103 1.49 2.01 14.53
CA ILE A 103 1.20 2.91 15.66
C ILE A 103 0.14 3.92 15.22
N ASP A 104 -0.91 4.02 16.02
CA ASP A 104 -2.24 4.49 15.63
C ASP A 104 -2.25 5.80 14.82
N ARG A 105 -2.14 5.68 13.49
CA ARG A 105 -2.18 6.79 12.52
C ARG A 105 -3.49 6.73 11.74
N ILE A 106 -4.59 6.81 12.48
CA ILE A 106 -5.95 6.69 11.92
C ILE A 106 -6.15 7.70 10.80
N GLN A 107 -5.67 8.95 10.96
CA GLN A 107 -5.91 9.96 9.93
C GLN A 107 -5.09 9.69 8.68
N PHE A 108 -3.88 9.11 8.77
CA PHE A 108 -3.15 8.64 7.59
C PHE A 108 -3.94 7.55 6.85
N ARG A 109 -4.45 6.54 7.56
CA ARG A 109 -5.23 5.44 6.98
C ARG A 109 -6.46 5.96 6.24
N GLU A 110 -7.23 6.81 6.90
CA GLU A 110 -8.42 7.45 6.32
C GLU A 110 -8.08 8.42 5.18
N PHE A 111 -6.95 9.11 5.27
CA PHE A 111 -6.44 9.94 4.19
C PHE A 111 -6.10 9.08 2.97
N LEU A 112 -5.26 8.07 3.12
CA LEU A 112 -4.84 7.19 2.03
C LEU A 112 -6.02 6.44 1.42
N LYS A 113 -6.94 5.96 2.26
CA LYS A 113 -8.23 5.38 1.83
C LYS A 113 -8.94 6.32 0.87
N ARG A 114 -9.18 7.58 1.24
CA ARG A 114 -9.84 8.56 0.37
C ARG A 114 -9.09 8.76 -0.96
N GLN A 115 -7.75 8.74 -0.93
CA GLN A 115 -6.94 8.85 -2.14
C GLN A 115 -7.06 7.60 -3.02
N ILE A 116 -7.12 6.41 -2.44
CA ILE A 116 -7.38 5.12 -3.12
C ILE A 116 -8.82 5.00 -3.64
N HIS A 117 -9.78 5.77 -3.12
CA HIS A 117 -11.14 5.83 -3.65
C HIS A 117 -11.34 6.93 -4.72
N GLY A 118 -10.52 7.99 -4.69
CA GLY A 118 -10.67 9.12 -5.61
C GLY A 118 -10.32 8.79 -7.07
N ASN A 119 -10.79 9.60 -8.02
CA ASN A 119 -10.44 9.43 -9.44
C ASN A 119 -9.07 10.04 -9.77
N GLY A 120 -8.37 9.41 -10.71
CA GLY A 120 -7.12 9.90 -11.31
C GLY A 120 -5.88 9.75 -10.43
N ALA A 121 -4.72 10.04 -11.02
CA ALA A 121 -3.46 10.07 -10.27
C ALA A 121 -3.46 11.14 -9.17
N LYS A 122 -2.74 10.85 -8.08
CA LYS A 122 -2.62 11.70 -6.91
C LYS A 122 -1.16 12.02 -6.64
N MET A 123 -0.89 13.26 -6.28
CA MET A 123 0.38 13.68 -5.72
C MET A 123 0.13 14.16 -4.30
N ILE A 124 0.82 13.55 -3.35
CA ILE A 124 0.64 13.79 -1.93
C ILE A 124 2.00 14.10 -1.33
N PHE A 125 2.13 15.27 -0.72
CA PHE A 125 3.27 15.58 0.13
C PHE A 125 3.00 15.10 1.54
N ILE A 126 3.88 14.24 2.05
CA ILE A 126 3.88 13.80 3.43
C ILE A 126 4.87 14.70 4.18
N ASN A 127 4.34 15.58 5.01
CA ASN A 127 5.13 16.53 5.78
C ASN A 127 5.17 16.12 7.24
N GLY A 128 6.35 16.16 7.84
CA GLY A 128 6.52 15.95 9.26
C GLY A 128 7.89 16.42 9.73
N PRO A 129 8.05 16.74 11.02
CA PRO A 129 9.36 17.07 11.57
C PRO A 129 10.30 15.86 11.50
N SER A 130 11.59 16.10 11.73
CA SER A 130 12.56 15.02 11.93
C SER A 130 12.05 14.03 12.99
N LYS A 131 12.26 12.72 12.76
CA LYS A 131 11.80 11.61 13.62
C LYS A 131 10.27 11.42 13.75
N SER A 132 9.46 12.07 12.92
CA SER A 132 8.00 11.89 12.88
C SER A 132 7.51 10.51 12.43
N GLY A 133 8.40 9.67 11.89
CA GLY A 133 8.07 8.32 11.41
C GLY A 133 7.72 8.25 9.93
N MET A 134 8.24 9.14 9.08
CA MET A 134 8.10 9.03 7.61
C MET A 134 8.59 7.68 7.06
N SER A 135 9.74 7.17 7.53
CA SER A 135 10.23 5.83 7.13
C SER A 135 9.34 4.71 7.67
N TYR A 136 8.70 4.94 8.81
CA TYR A 136 7.75 3.98 9.38
C TYR A 136 6.47 3.88 8.54
N LEU A 137 5.99 5.00 7.97
CA LEU A 137 4.90 5.02 6.98
C LEU A 137 5.26 4.22 5.73
N GLU A 138 6.46 4.42 5.19
CA GLU A 138 6.95 3.67 4.03
C GLU A 138 6.96 2.17 4.29
N ASN A 139 7.56 1.73 5.40
CA ASN A 139 7.63 0.33 5.79
C ASN A 139 6.24 -0.29 5.97
N TYR A 140 5.30 0.46 6.57
CA TYR A 140 3.91 0.04 6.68
C TYR A 140 3.27 -0.21 5.31
N LEU A 141 3.47 0.69 4.35
CA LEU A 141 2.94 0.51 2.99
C LEU A 141 3.58 -0.67 2.28
N ILE A 142 4.90 -0.84 2.38
CA ILE A 142 5.61 -1.99 1.80
C ILE A 142 5.03 -3.28 2.37
N HIS A 143 4.89 -3.36 3.69
CA HIS A 143 4.31 -4.53 4.35
C HIS A 143 2.88 -4.78 3.89
N LEU A 144 2.04 -3.75 3.79
CA LEU A 144 0.70 -3.92 3.24
C LEU A 144 0.74 -4.47 1.81
N SER A 145 1.63 -3.98 0.95
CA SER A 145 1.72 -4.47 -0.44
C SER A 145 2.20 -5.92 -0.58
N THR A 146 2.85 -6.50 0.42
CA THR A 146 3.18 -7.94 0.37
C THR A 146 1.97 -8.81 0.72
N LEU A 147 1.07 -8.28 1.53
CA LEU A 147 -0.10 -8.97 2.04
C LEU A 147 -1.26 -8.93 1.06
N ASN A 148 -1.33 -7.92 0.21
CA ASN A 148 -2.43 -7.72 -0.73
C ASN A 148 -1.94 -7.46 -2.15
N SER A 149 -2.78 -7.75 -3.14
CA SER A 149 -2.53 -7.40 -4.54
C SER A 149 -3.14 -6.05 -4.93
N LEU A 150 -3.54 -5.23 -3.95
CA LEU A 150 -4.25 -3.97 -4.18
C LEU A 150 -3.32 -2.92 -4.80
N PHE A 151 -2.13 -2.81 -4.24
CA PHE A 151 -1.15 -1.83 -4.63
C PHE A 151 0.26 -2.40 -4.55
N SER A 152 1.15 -1.86 -5.39
CA SER A 152 2.58 -2.12 -5.35
C SER A 152 3.30 -0.88 -4.86
N VAL A 153 4.27 -1.02 -3.96
CA VAL A 153 5.10 0.11 -3.54
C VAL A 153 6.42 0.11 -4.31
N VAL A 154 6.71 1.24 -4.95
CA VAL A 154 8.03 1.57 -5.50
C VAL A 154 8.69 2.57 -4.58
N ARG A 155 9.83 2.22 -4.00
CA ARG A 155 10.57 3.07 -3.07
C ARG A 155 11.72 3.77 -3.80
N ILE A 156 11.87 5.06 -3.52
CA ILE A 156 12.99 5.88 -3.97
C ILE A 156 13.48 6.70 -2.78
N ASN A 157 14.73 6.52 -2.37
CA ASN A 157 15.36 7.38 -1.37
C ASN A 157 16.06 8.53 -2.10
N ALA A 158 15.50 9.74 -2.03
CA ALA A 158 16.05 10.89 -2.73
C ALA A 158 17.48 11.27 -2.29
N ALA A 159 17.79 11.11 -1.00
CA ALA A 159 19.10 11.43 -0.46
C ALA A 159 20.20 10.46 -0.95
N VAL A 160 19.86 9.20 -1.19
CA VAL A 160 20.80 8.16 -1.63
C VAL A 160 20.81 8.04 -3.15
N ASP A 161 19.63 7.93 -3.76
CA ASP A 161 19.48 7.52 -5.15
C ASP A 161 19.53 8.71 -6.12
N LEU A 162 19.27 9.92 -5.63
CA LEU A 162 19.14 11.12 -6.47
C LEU A 162 20.12 12.25 -6.10
N ASN A 163 20.85 12.18 -4.98
CA ASN A 163 21.72 13.26 -4.51
C ASN A 163 23.13 13.30 -5.14
N GLY A 164 23.34 12.66 -6.30
CA GLY A 164 24.62 12.68 -7.02
C GLY A 164 25.01 14.06 -7.58
N PRO A 165 26.17 14.20 -8.26
CA PRO A 165 26.56 15.46 -8.91
C PRO A 165 25.79 15.77 -10.20
N GLU A 166 24.92 14.86 -10.65
CA GLU A 166 24.20 14.95 -11.92
C GLU A 166 23.26 16.18 -11.97
N PRO A 167 23.29 16.97 -13.06
CA PRO A 167 22.51 18.21 -13.16
C PRO A 167 21.00 17.98 -13.39
N PHE A 168 20.61 16.85 -13.98
CA PHE A 168 19.22 16.55 -14.38
C PHE A 168 18.58 15.45 -13.53
N LYS A 169 18.14 15.81 -12.33
CA LYS A 169 17.55 14.89 -11.33
C LYS A 169 16.27 14.20 -11.79
N GLY A 170 15.45 14.85 -12.62
CA GLY A 170 14.25 14.27 -13.21
C GLY A 170 14.56 13.10 -14.15
N VAL A 171 15.67 13.17 -14.89
CA VAL A 171 16.13 12.05 -15.74
C VAL A 171 16.59 10.88 -14.87
N SER A 172 17.34 11.14 -13.80
CA SER A 172 17.76 10.11 -12.83
C SER A 172 16.54 9.45 -12.18
N LEU A 173 15.53 10.24 -11.79
CA LEU A 173 14.24 9.71 -11.29
C LEU A 173 13.53 8.82 -12.32
N ALA A 174 13.50 9.23 -13.60
CA ALA A 174 12.89 8.41 -14.66
C ALA A 174 13.60 7.06 -14.84
N LYS A 175 14.94 7.06 -14.79
CA LYS A 175 15.75 5.83 -14.88
C LYS A 175 15.48 4.90 -13.72
N LEU A 176 15.49 5.43 -12.50
CA LEU A 176 15.19 4.65 -11.29
C LEU A 176 13.80 4.04 -11.36
N LEU A 177 12.78 4.83 -11.70
CA LEU A 177 11.43 4.32 -11.92
C LEU A 177 11.39 3.24 -13.00
N GLY A 178 12.16 3.40 -14.07
CA GLY A 178 12.30 2.39 -15.12
C GLY A 178 12.90 1.08 -14.62
N ILE A 179 13.95 1.14 -13.82
CA ILE A 179 14.59 -0.04 -13.23
C ILE A 179 13.63 -0.73 -12.25
N GLU A 180 13.08 0.02 -11.30
CA GLU A 180 12.21 -0.51 -10.25
C GLU A 180 10.92 -1.13 -10.80
N LEU A 181 10.39 -0.57 -11.90
CA LEU A 181 9.18 -1.10 -12.54
C LEU A 181 9.48 -2.11 -13.65
N GLY A 182 10.75 -2.44 -13.89
CA GLY A 182 11.18 -3.34 -14.96
C GLY A 182 10.66 -2.88 -16.32
N LEU A 183 10.81 -1.60 -16.62
CA LEU A 183 10.61 -1.03 -17.93
C LEU A 183 11.83 -1.36 -18.79
N ASP A 184 11.60 -1.98 -19.95
CA ASP A 184 12.61 -2.07 -20.99
C ASP A 184 12.82 -0.67 -21.58
N LEU A 185 13.62 0.13 -20.89
CA LEU A 185 14.11 1.40 -21.37
C LEU A 185 15.43 1.10 -22.09
N ASN A 186 15.35 0.63 -23.34
CA ASN A 186 16.46 0.72 -24.31
C ASN A 186 16.87 2.19 -24.43
N LEU A 187 17.67 2.66 -23.49
CA LEU A 187 18.26 3.99 -23.41
C LEU A 187 19.75 3.77 -23.57
N ASP A 188 20.21 3.77 -24.82
CA ASP A 188 21.63 3.81 -25.10
C ASP A 188 22.23 5.10 -24.50
N THR A 189 23.54 5.11 -24.25
CA THR A 189 24.24 6.26 -23.64
C THR A 189 24.01 7.58 -24.39
N ASP A 190 23.72 7.53 -25.69
CA ASP A 190 23.41 8.71 -26.52
C ASP A 190 21.93 9.14 -26.43
N GLU A 191 21.00 8.24 -26.09
CA GLU A 191 19.60 8.58 -25.81
C GLU A 191 19.44 9.25 -24.42
N LEU A 192 20.44 9.14 -23.54
CA LEU A 192 20.46 9.83 -22.26
C LEU A 192 20.52 11.35 -22.41
N ASP A 193 21.25 11.84 -23.41
CA ASP A 193 21.33 13.27 -23.76
C ASP A 193 20.03 13.77 -24.41
N GLN A 194 19.20 12.86 -24.93
CA GLN A 194 17.91 13.16 -25.56
C GLN A 194 16.73 12.51 -24.84
N PHE A 195 16.74 12.42 -23.50
CA PHE A 195 15.64 11.82 -22.75
C PHE A 195 14.27 12.36 -23.21
N LYS A 196 13.49 11.51 -23.89
CA LYS A 196 12.15 11.86 -24.39
C LYS A 196 11.11 11.50 -23.33
N PHE A 197 10.79 12.47 -22.48
CA PHE A 197 9.76 12.35 -21.44
C PHE A 197 8.49 11.65 -21.93
N THR A 198 7.98 12.01 -23.11
CA THR A 198 6.77 11.40 -23.70
C THR A 198 6.90 9.88 -23.91
N ARG A 199 8.06 9.40 -24.39
CA ARG A 199 8.30 7.97 -24.63
C ARG A 199 8.37 7.20 -23.30
N PHE A 200 9.05 7.76 -22.30
CA PHE A 200 9.07 7.21 -20.95
C PHE A 200 7.66 7.12 -20.36
N ALA A 201 6.89 8.21 -20.44
CA ALA A 201 5.56 8.27 -19.86
C ALA A 201 4.59 7.27 -20.53
N ILE A 202 4.68 7.07 -21.85
CA ILE A 202 3.92 6.04 -22.57
C ILE A 202 4.28 4.65 -22.07
N LYS A 203 5.57 4.29 -22.02
CA LYS A 203 6.03 2.97 -21.54
C LYS A 203 5.63 2.71 -20.09
N LEU A 204 5.79 3.72 -19.23
CA LEU A 204 5.38 3.65 -17.84
C LEU A 204 3.86 3.39 -17.76
N LYS A 205 3.07 4.12 -18.54
CA LYS A 205 1.61 3.92 -18.61
C LYS A 205 1.22 2.53 -19.07
N GLU A 206 1.83 2.03 -20.15
CA GLU A 206 1.59 0.67 -20.64
C GLU A 206 1.89 -0.40 -19.58
N LYS A 207 3.02 -0.25 -18.87
CA LYS A 207 3.40 -1.18 -17.80
C LYS A 207 2.40 -1.16 -16.65
N LEU A 208 1.99 0.02 -16.22
CA LEU A 208 1.07 0.17 -15.10
C LEU A 208 -0.32 -0.37 -15.44
N LEU A 209 -0.81 -0.12 -16.67
CA LEU A 209 -2.06 -0.67 -17.20
C LEU A 209 -2.11 -2.20 -17.18
N ALA A 210 -0.98 -2.86 -17.41
CA ALA A 210 -0.92 -4.33 -17.50
C ALA A 210 -1.06 -5.05 -16.15
N ASN A 211 -0.79 -4.37 -15.02
CA ASN A 211 -0.66 -5.03 -13.71
C ASN A 211 -1.95 -5.06 -12.88
N ASP A 212 -2.99 -4.31 -13.24
CA ASP A 212 -4.27 -4.18 -12.49
C ASP A 212 -4.09 -3.89 -10.98
N THR A 213 -2.97 -3.29 -10.59
CA THR A 213 -2.63 -2.86 -9.22
C THR A 213 -2.41 -1.36 -9.19
N ILE A 214 -2.72 -0.68 -8.07
CA ILE A 214 -2.39 0.74 -7.90
C ILE A 214 -0.90 0.90 -7.59
N PRO A 215 -0.08 1.51 -8.44
CA PRO A 215 1.30 1.85 -8.07
C PRO A 215 1.33 3.01 -7.06
N LEU A 216 1.93 2.77 -5.89
CA LEU A 216 2.34 3.77 -4.92
C LEU A 216 3.84 4.05 -5.11
N ILE A 217 4.18 5.23 -5.63
CA ILE A 217 5.58 5.66 -5.76
C ILE A 217 5.92 6.50 -4.53
N PHE A 218 6.71 5.94 -3.62
CA PHE A 218 7.15 6.59 -2.39
C PHE A 218 8.54 7.20 -2.58
N ILE A 219 8.62 8.54 -2.65
CA ILE A 219 9.87 9.30 -2.74
C ILE A 219 10.19 9.84 -1.34
N HIS A 220 11.12 9.18 -0.65
CA HIS A 220 11.56 9.55 0.69
C HIS A 220 12.67 10.60 0.64
N ASP A 221 12.84 11.36 1.72
CA ASP A 221 13.93 12.32 1.93
C ASP A 221 14.01 13.42 0.86
N PHE A 222 12.85 13.79 0.28
CA PHE A 222 12.78 14.73 -0.84
C PHE A 222 13.34 16.12 -0.53
N HIS A 223 13.42 16.48 0.74
CA HIS A 223 14.00 17.73 1.22
C HIS A 223 15.49 17.88 0.88
N HIS A 224 16.20 16.77 0.63
CA HIS A 224 17.59 16.80 0.14
C HIS A 224 17.72 17.30 -1.30
N LEU A 225 16.63 17.36 -2.06
CA LEU A 225 16.61 17.79 -3.46
C LEU A 225 16.02 19.20 -3.66
N GLN A 226 15.76 19.95 -2.58
CA GLN A 226 15.04 21.25 -2.60
C GLN A 226 15.66 22.30 -3.54
N ALA A 227 16.94 22.18 -3.87
CA ALA A 227 17.65 23.11 -4.75
C ALA A 227 17.44 22.85 -6.26
N THR A 228 16.72 21.79 -6.68
CA THR A 228 16.64 21.40 -8.10
C THR A 228 15.23 21.61 -8.70
N PRO A 229 14.99 22.69 -9.47
CA PRO A 229 13.68 22.94 -10.10
C PRO A 229 13.24 21.88 -11.11
N ASP A 230 14.20 21.14 -11.68
CA ASP A 230 13.97 20.12 -12.70
C ASP A 230 13.14 18.93 -12.18
N ILE A 231 13.46 18.38 -11.01
CA ILE A 231 12.74 17.21 -10.47
C ILE A 231 11.28 17.56 -10.13
N ALA A 232 11.03 18.74 -9.58
CA ALA A 232 9.67 19.21 -9.30
C ALA A 232 8.85 19.34 -10.58
N LYS A 233 9.43 19.90 -11.65
CA LYS A 233 8.80 19.98 -12.98
C LYS A 233 8.56 18.59 -13.58
N PHE A 234 9.50 17.67 -13.40
CA PHE A 234 9.36 16.29 -13.88
C PHE A 234 8.19 15.58 -13.20
N ILE A 235 8.12 15.63 -11.86
CA ILE A 235 7.04 15.01 -11.09
C ILE A 235 5.67 15.60 -11.49
N LEU A 236 5.58 16.92 -11.66
CA LEU A 236 4.37 17.58 -12.14
C LEU A 236 3.91 17.05 -13.50
N LYS A 237 4.83 17.04 -14.48
CA LYS A 237 4.54 16.51 -15.82
C LYS A 237 4.10 15.05 -15.74
N LEU A 238 4.72 14.26 -14.87
CA LEU A 238 4.37 12.85 -14.70
C LEU A 238 2.96 12.69 -14.11
N ALA A 239 2.65 13.43 -13.05
CA ALA A 239 1.31 13.45 -12.47
C ALA A 239 0.24 13.92 -13.48
N ASP A 240 0.55 14.89 -14.34
CA ASP A 240 -0.33 15.36 -15.41
C ASP A 240 -0.64 14.26 -16.42
N VAL A 241 0.35 13.44 -16.82
CA VAL A 241 0.14 12.33 -17.75
C VAL A 241 -0.87 11.33 -17.18
N PHE A 242 -0.75 10.99 -15.89
CA PHE A 242 -1.60 9.98 -15.25
C PHE A 242 -2.92 10.53 -14.68
N ARG A 243 -3.21 11.82 -14.86
CA ARG A 243 -4.36 12.49 -14.22
C ARG A 243 -5.69 11.80 -14.52
N GLN A 244 -5.87 11.23 -15.71
CA GLN A 244 -7.14 10.63 -16.15
C GLN A 244 -7.09 9.12 -16.38
N ASP A 245 -5.97 8.46 -16.06
CA ASP A 245 -5.77 7.04 -16.37
C ASP A 245 -6.09 6.11 -15.19
N PHE A 246 -6.53 4.89 -15.50
CA PHE A 246 -6.66 3.79 -14.54
C PHE A 246 -5.86 2.57 -15.04
N PRO A 247 -5.05 1.87 -14.21
CA PRO A 247 -4.90 2.08 -12.78
C PRO A 247 -4.19 3.41 -12.49
N LYS A 248 -4.74 4.11 -11.50
CA LYS A 248 -4.22 5.43 -11.11
C LYS A 248 -2.88 5.28 -10.39
N VAL A 249 -2.07 6.32 -10.49
CA VAL A 249 -0.76 6.39 -9.81
C VAL A 249 -0.85 7.30 -8.60
N ILE A 250 -0.31 6.88 -7.46
CA ILE A 250 -0.23 7.72 -6.27
C ILE A 250 1.25 7.98 -5.97
N PHE A 251 1.65 9.24 -6.07
CA PHE A 251 2.97 9.72 -5.67
C PHE A 251 2.90 10.19 -4.22
N LEU A 252 3.66 9.54 -3.35
CA LEU A 252 3.86 9.90 -1.95
C LEU A 252 5.24 10.53 -1.82
N ILE A 253 5.31 11.84 -1.64
CA ILE A 253 6.56 12.59 -1.56
C ILE A 253 6.79 12.99 -0.12
N ALA A 254 7.68 12.28 0.57
CA ALA A 254 7.96 12.48 1.97
C ALA A 254 9.20 13.36 2.16
N GLY A 255 9.08 14.38 3.02
CA GLY A 255 10.19 15.25 3.35
C GLY A 255 9.80 16.42 4.24
N MET A 256 10.80 17.17 4.65
CA MET A 256 10.64 18.43 5.39
C MET A 256 10.50 19.61 4.42
N ASP A 257 9.94 20.72 4.91
CA ASP A 257 9.91 22.02 4.23
C ASP A 257 9.46 21.99 2.75
N TYR A 258 8.40 21.24 2.43
CA TYR A 258 7.86 21.17 1.06
C TYR A 258 7.51 22.55 0.48
N GLU A 259 7.24 23.54 1.33
CA GLU A 259 6.93 24.93 0.96
C GLU A 259 8.13 25.64 0.32
N LYS A 260 9.35 25.16 0.56
CA LYS A 260 10.58 25.69 -0.06
C LYS A 260 10.78 25.20 -1.50
N LEU A 261 9.92 24.32 -2.00
CA LEU A 261 10.06 23.80 -3.35
C LEU A 261 9.86 24.90 -4.40
N PRO A 262 10.70 24.95 -5.45
CA PRO A 262 10.50 25.88 -6.55
C PRO A 262 9.12 25.71 -7.18
N ASN A 263 8.40 26.82 -7.36
CA ASN A 263 7.03 26.85 -7.90
C ASN A 263 5.96 26.19 -7.00
N TRP A 264 6.23 26.09 -5.69
CA TRP A 264 5.23 25.62 -4.72
C TRP A 264 3.92 26.40 -4.84
N GLU A 265 3.97 27.71 -4.59
CA GLU A 265 2.80 28.60 -4.61
C GLU A 265 2.21 28.81 -6.01
N SER A 266 3.05 28.81 -7.05
CA SER A 266 2.60 29.15 -8.40
C SER A 266 1.99 27.97 -9.17
N SER A 267 2.23 26.72 -8.76
CA SER A 267 1.73 25.55 -9.48
C SER A 267 1.51 24.32 -8.60
N LEU A 268 2.52 23.85 -7.87
CA LEU A 268 2.46 22.55 -7.18
C LEU A 268 1.30 22.46 -6.20
N ARG A 269 1.08 23.52 -5.41
CA ARG A 269 0.04 23.60 -4.39
C ARG A 269 -1.37 23.31 -4.91
N MET A 270 -1.65 23.65 -6.18
CA MET A 270 -2.95 23.44 -6.80
C MET A 270 -3.14 22.02 -7.34
N HIS A 271 -2.06 21.24 -7.43
CA HIS A 271 -2.04 19.90 -8.01
C HIS A 271 -1.66 18.80 -7.01
N CYS A 272 -1.33 19.16 -5.77
CA CYS A 272 -1.02 18.22 -4.71
C CYS A 272 -1.97 18.34 -3.52
N SER A 273 -2.02 17.28 -2.71
CA SER A 273 -2.52 17.34 -1.34
C SER A 273 -1.34 17.30 -0.37
N VAL A 274 -1.49 17.89 0.81
CA VAL A 274 -0.51 17.77 1.89
C VAL A 274 -1.12 16.96 3.01
N TYR A 275 -0.44 15.90 3.44
CA TYR A 275 -0.72 15.18 4.67
C TYR A 275 0.33 15.56 5.70
N HIS A 276 -0.12 16.12 6.83
CA HIS A 276 0.74 16.40 7.97
C HIS A 276 0.73 15.19 8.90
N ILE A 277 1.92 14.66 9.18
CA ILE A 277 2.06 13.55 10.11
C ILE A 277 1.63 13.99 11.50
N GLU A 278 0.74 13.19 12.10
CA GLU A 278 0.26 13.40 13.46
C GLU A 278 1.38 13.24 14.49
N THR A 279 1.34 14.05 15.54
CA THR A 279 2.15 13.80 16.73
C THR A 279 1.62 12.54 17.41
N ILE A 280 2.51 11.60 17.71
CA ILE A 280 2.19 10.39 18.48
C ILE A 280 2.65 10.59 19.90
N ASP A 281 1.79 10.20 20.84
CA ASP A 281 2.13 10.10 22.24
C ASP A 281 2.38 8.66 22.68
N ARG A 282 2.76 8.50 23.94
CA ARG A 282 2.98 7.20 24.58
C ARG A 282 1.73 6.31 24.53
N VAL A 283 0.53 6.89 24.67
CA VAL A 283 -0.73 6.13 24.70
C VAL A 283 -0.98 5.45 23.36
N ASN A 284 -0.70 6.10 22.23
CA ASN A 284 -0.83 5.43 20.93
C ASN A 284 0.13 4.23 20.78
N VAL A 285 1.33 4.30 21.38
CA VAL A 285 2.29 3.19 21.36
C VAL A 285 1.80 2.04 22.24
N GLU A 286 1.25 2.36 23.42
CA GLU A 286 0.62 1.38 24.32
C GLU A 286 -0.54 0.63 23.62
N VAL A 287 -1.44 1.38 22.98
CA VAL A 287 -2.56 0.80 22.21
C VAL A 287 -2.06 -0.10 21.07
N CYS A 288 -0.96 0.28 20.41
CA CYS A 288 -0.34 -0.55 19.37
C CYS A 288 0.18 -1.88 19.97
N LEU A 289 0.89 -1.82 21.11
CA LEU A 289 1.43 -2.99 21.79
C LEU A 289 0.34 -3.90 22.36
N ASP A 290 -0.76 -3.32 22.87
CA ASP A 290 -1.95 -4.09 23.28
C ASP A 290 -2.48 -4.92 22.13
N GLY A 291 -2.62 -4.32 20.94
CA GLY A 291 -3.07 -5.01 19.73
C GLY A 291 -2.11 -6.12 19.29
N ILE A 292 -0.80 -5.89 19.39
CA ILE A 292 0.22 -6.91 19.12
C ILE A 292 0.08 -8.06 20.10
N PHE A 293 -0.06 -7.79 21.39
CA PHE A 293 -0.23 -8.83 22.40
C PHE A 293 -1.47 -9.66 22.14
N ASP A 294 -2.62 -9.02 21.90
CA ASP A 294 -3.89 -9.72 21.71
C ASP A 294 -3.87 -10.63 20.47
N TYR A 295 -3.19 -10.21 19.40
CA TYR A 295 -3.09 -11.03 18.19
C TYR A 295 -2.02 -12.13 18.29
N TYR A 296 -0.84 -11.81 18.81
CA TYR A 296 0.30 -12.73 18.88
C TYR A 296 0.44 -13.43 20.23
N GLN A 297 -0.57 -13.38 21.10
CA GLN A 297 -0.53 -13.90 22.47
C GLN A 297 0.09 -15.31 22.54
N PRO A 298 -0.32 -16.31 21.73
CA PRO A 298 0.24 -17.65 21.84
C PRO A 298 1.76 -17.69 21.60
N LYS A 299 2.25 -16.85 20.67
CA LYS A 299 3.68 -16.80 20.31
C LYS A 299 4.49 -16.00 21.33
N ILE A 300 3.93 -14.91 21.85
CA ILE A 300 4.56 -14.11 22.91
C ILE A 300 4.74 -14.95 24.18
N LEU A 301 3.69 -15.70 24.57
CA LEU A 301 3.75 -16.62 25.72
C LEU A 301 4.74 -17.79 25.50
N ALA A 302 4.98 -18.19 24.25
CA ALA A 302 5.95 -19.23 23.90
C ALA A 302 7.41 -18.75 23.88
N LEU A 303 7.65 -17.48 23.55
CA LEU A 303 8.99 -16.88 23.52
C LEU A 303 9.47 -16.39 24.89
N GLY A 304 8.54 -16.17 25.82
CA GLY A 304 8.81 -15.63 27.16
C GLY A 304 8.46 -16.59 28.29
N ASP A 305 8.18 -16.01 29.46
CA ASP A 305 7.54 -16.72 30.57
C ASP A 305 6.06 -16.91 30.23
N SER A 306 5.58 -18.16 30.29
CA SER A 306 4.19 -18.54 30.05
C SER A 306 3.17 -17.80 30.95
N SER A 307 3.63 -17.07 31.96
CA SER A 307 2.81 -16.29 32.89
C SER A 307 2.76 -14.79 32.62
N ILE A 308 3.49 -14.24 31.63
CA ILE A 308 3.50 -12.80 31.38
C ILE A 308 2.10 -12.27 31.04
N THR A 309 1.65 -11.27 31.80
CA THR A 309 0.38 -10.58 31.53
C THR A 309 0.54 -9.54 30.43
N LYS A 310 -0.59 -9.15 29.80
CA LYS A 310 -0.61 -8.06 28.80
C LYS A 310 0.03 -6.78 29.34
N THR A 311 -0.34 -6.39 30.56
CA THR A 311 0.19 -5.19 31.21
C THR A 311 1.70 -5.26 31.43
N GLU A 312 2.23 -6.41 31.84
CA GLU A 312 3.68 -6.60 32.00
C GLU A 312 4.41 -6.56 30.66
N TYR A 313 3.85 -7.19 29.62
CA TYR A 313 4.37 -7.12 28.26
C TYR A 313 4.44 -5.67 27.75
N VAL A 314 3.33 -4.93 27.83
CA VAL A 314 3.26 -3.54 27.35
C VAL A 314 4.22 -2.65 28.12
N ASN A 315 4.22 -2.70 29.46
CA ASN A 315 5.12 -1.89 30.27
C ASN A 315 6.60 -2.23 30.01
N GLY A 316 6.92 -3.52 29.85
CA GLY A 316 8.26 -3.98 29.50
C GLY A 316 8.71 -3.49 28.12
N MET A 317 7.81 -3.50 27.14
CA MET A 317 8.11 -2.99 25.79
C MET A 317 8.21 -1.46 25.78
N ILE A 318 7.29 -0.74 26.43
CA ILE A 318 7.31 0.72 26.51
C ILE A 318 8.59 1.25 27.13
N SER A 319 9.04 0.67 28.25
CA SER A 319 10.29 1.10 28.89
C SER A 319 11.53 0.91 28.01
N ARG A 320 11.49 -0.02 27.04
CA ARG A 320 12.55 -0.22 26.05
C ARG A 320 12.42 0.69 24.83
N LEU A 321 11.18 0.95 24.39
CA LEU A 321 10.87 1.73 23.19
C LEU A 321 10.93 3.24 23.43
N ILE A 322 10.51 3.69 24.61
CA ILE A 322 10.39 5.10 24.99
C ILE A 322 11.25 5.34 26.24
N PRO A 323 12.56 5.62 26.06
CA PRO A 323 13.45 5.93 27.18
C PRO A 323 13.20 7.33 27.76
N ASP A 324 12.62 8.24 26.98
CA ASP A 324 12.23 9.60 27.39
C ASP A 324 10.86 9.95 26.78
N GLU A 325 9.86 10.12 27.64
CA GLU A 325 8.48 10.44 27.23
C GLU A 325 8.35 11.80 26.54
N ASN A 326 9.28 12.72 26.78
CA ASN A 326 9.26 14.06 26.18
C ASN A 326 9.89 14.09 24.78
N ASN A 327 10.50 12.98 24.33
CA ASN A 327 11.25 12.92 23.08
C ASN A 327 11.12 11.54 22.40
N ILE A 328 9.87 11.18 22.05
CA ILE A 328 9.57 9.92 21.37
C ILE A 328 10.12 9.97 19.93
N ASN A 329 11.14 9.17 19.65
CA ASN A 329 11.64 8.95 18.29
C ASN A 329 10.83 7.85 17.59
N LEU A 330 9.80 8.24 16.84
CA LEU A 330 8.88 7.27 16.21
C LEU A 330 9.53 6.40 15.15
N ALA A 331 10.59 6.89 14.49
CA ALA A 331 11.34 6.05 13.56
C ALA A 331 12.00 4.87 14.29
N SER A 332 12.60 5.13 15.46
CA SER A 332 13.20 4.09 16.30
C SER A 332 12.16 3.17 16.92
N VAL A 333 11.07 3.72 17.46
CA VAL A 333 9.96 2.92 18.01
C VAL A 333 9.37 2.01 16.93
N GLY A 334 9.07 2.56 15.75
CA GLY A 334 8.53 1.81 14.63
C GLY A 334 9.46 0.70 14.13
N TYR A 335 10.77 0.96 14.07
CA TYR A 335 11.77 -0.05 13.73
C TYR A 335 11.81 -1.19 14.75
N MET A 336 11.88 -0.87 16.04
CA MET A 336 11.92 -1.89 17.10
C MET A 336 10.62 -2.71 17.17
N ILE A 337 9.46 -2.09 16.93
CA ILE A 337 8.19 -2.81 16.77
C ILE A 337 8.29 -3.77 15.57
N SER A 338 8.74 -3.28 14.41
CA SER A 338 8.91 -4.10 13.19
C SER A 338 9.81 -5.32 13.43
N ASP A 339 10.98 -5.11 14.05
CA ASP A 339 11.91 -6.19 14.41
C ASP A 339 11.27 -7.21 15.35
N HIS A 340 10.53 -6.74 16.36
CA HIS A 340 9.83 -7.62 17.30
C HIS A 340 8.81 -8.52 16.59
N LEU A 341 8.09 -7.99 15.60
CA LEU A 341 7.09 -8.75 14.86
C LEU A 341 7.70 -9.74 13.88
N MET A 342 8.85 -9.40 13.31
CA MET A 342 9.61 -10.38 12.52
C MET A 342 10.00 -11.58 13.39
N GLN A 343 10.40 -11.36 14.64
CA GLN A 343 10.68 -12.45 15.59
C GLN A 343 9.44 -13.25 15.95
N LEU A 344 8.26 -12.62 16.00
CA LEU A 344 7.00 -13.32 16.22
C LEU A 344 6.49 -14.08 14.99
N ASN A 345 6.95 -13.75 13.79
CA ASN A 345 6.51 -14.42 12.56
C ASN A 345 7.42 -15.58 12.13
N ASN A 346 8.64 -15.66 12.68
CA ASN A 346 9.51 -16.82 12.63
C ASN A 346 9.14 -17.83 13.73
#